data_AF-A0A2T6DB67-F1
#
_entry.id   AF-A0A2T6DB67-F1
#
_cell.length_a   1.000
_cell.length_b   1.000
_cell.length_c   1.000
_cell.angle_alpha   90.00
_cell.angle_beta   90.00
_cell.angle_gamma   90.00
#
_symmetry.space_group_name_H-M   'P 1'
#
loop_
_entity.id
_entity.type
_entity.pdbx_description
1 polymer ?
#
loop_
_entity_poly.entity_id
_entity_poly.type
_entity_poly.pdbx_seq_one_letter_code
_entity_poly.pdbx_strand_id
1 'polypeptide(L)'
;MQKLLPQQLRSFSRAVLLTAAMLAFVAPHGAYAKLGDTPEAVARAYGQPVDAGKPAKGLTTNIYQRGRIHILVQFSGGKSVAEAYSRVDGKPLSDAQMVRFLKANNGGQFWDPQGGPENVVLRRDKKAEARYSILGGRYTFWVRSL
;
A
#
# COMPACT_ATOMS: atom_id res chain seq x y z
N MET A 1 8.29 45.39 50.82
CA MET A 1 9.12 45.42 49.59
C MET A 1 8.29 44.88 48.44
N GLN A 2 7.79 45.78 47.60
CA GLN A 2 6.91 45.52 46.46
C GLN A 2 7.80 45.60 45.21
N LYS A 3 7.93 44.50 44.44
CA LYS A 3 8.59 44.56 43.12
C LYS A 3 7.49 44.61 42.06
N LEU A 4 7.37 45.79 41.45
CA LEU A 4 6.48 46.10 40.33
C LEU A 4 6.83 45.24 39.10
N LEU A 5 5.79 44.76 38.40
CA LEU A 5 5.90 44.35 37.00
C LEU A 5 6.30 45.55 36.12
N PRO A 6 7.15 45.37 35.10
CA PRO A 6 7.30 46.37 34.05
C PRO A 6 6.12 46.31 33.08
N GLN A 7 5.30 47.36 33.12
CA GLN A 7 4.24 47.67 32.17
C GLN A 7 4.68 48.85 31.32
N GLN A 8 5.44 48.62 30.25
CA GLN A 8 5.67 49.56 29.15
C GLN A 8 6.14 48.74 27.93
N LEU A 9 5.71 48.93 26.70
CA LEU A 9 4.56 49.64 26.17
C LEU A 9 4.50 49.21 24.68
N ARG A 10 3.33 48.71 24.27
CA ARG A 10 2.62 48.96 23.00
C ARG A 10 3.37 48.84 21.65
N SER A 11 2.80 47.94 20.85
CA SER A 11 2.64 48.00 19.38
C SER A 11 3.90 48.19 18.55
N PHE A 12 4.47 47.06 18.12
CA PHE A 12 4.89 46.96 16.73
C PHE A 12 3.87 46.09 15.98
N SER A 13 2.97 46.82 15.33
CA SER A 13 2.55 46.64 13.94
C SER A 13 2.14 45.25 13.46
N ARG A 14 0.86 45.16 13.12
CA ARG A 14 0.22 44.27 12.15
C ARG A 14 1.14 43.93 10.95
N ALA A 15 1.92 42.86 11.08
CA ALA A 15 2.57 42.07 10.02
C ALA A 15 3.26 40.94 10.78
N VAL A 16 2.70 39.73 10.90
CA VAL A 16 2.69 38.72 9.84
C VAL A 16 1.43 37.86 10.03
N LEU A 17 0.42 38.14 9.21
CA LEU A 17 -0.54 37.13 8.77
C LEU A 17 0.23 36.10 7.93
N LEU A 18 -0.14 34.82 8.08
CA LEU A 18 0.27 33.63 7.31
C LEU A 18 1.37 32.76 7.94
N THR A 19 0.96 31.82 8.78
CA THR A 19 1.48 30.44 8.67
C THR A 19 0.31 29.47 8.59
N ALA A 20 0.25 28.83 7.44
CA ALA A 20 -0.79 27.93 6.99
C ALA A 20 -0.81 26.59 7.73
N ALA A 21 -2.01 26.02 7.77
CA ALA A 21 -2.37 24.61 7.84
C ALA A 21 -1.25 23.58 8.08
N MET A 22 -1.26 22.96 9.26
CA MET A 22 -0.80 21.58 9.45
C MET A 22 -1.69 20.90 10.49
N LEU A 23 -2.97 20.72 10.19
CA LEU A 23 -3.65 19.54 10.72
C LEU A 23 -3.09 18.37 9.92
N ALA A 24 -2.15 17.65 10.53
CA ALA A 24 -1.68 16.38 10.06
C ALA A 24 -2.89 15.50 9.71
N PHE A 25 -3.10 15.26 8.42
CA PHE A 25 -3.86 14.10 7.99
C PHE A 25 -3.04 12.90 8.47
N VAL A 26 -3.34 12.40 9.67
CA VAL A 26 -3.00 11.03 10.03
C VAL A 26 -3.85 10.20 9.09
N ALA A 27 -3.33 9.92 7.89
CA ALA A 27 -3.93 8.94 7.02
C ALA A 27 -4.13 7.69 7.88
N PRO A 28 -5.32 7.09 7.90
CA PRO A 28 -5.47 5.79 8.54
C PRO A 28 -4.34 4.93 7.99
N HIS A 29 -3.71 4.12 8.84
CA HIS A 29 -2.85 3.04 8.35
C HIS A 29 -3.77 2.06 7.61
N GLY A 30 -4.22 2.48 6.42
CA GLY A 30 -5.37 1.93 5.73
C GLY A 30 -5.08 0.49 5.37
N ALA A 31 -6.11 -0.35 5.43
CA ALA A 31 -6.01 -1.70 4.93
C ALA A 31 -5.37 -1.70 3.53
N TYR A 32 -4.55 -2.71 3.25
CA TYR A 32 -4.16 -2.96 1.87
C TYR A 32 -5.42 -3.37 1.08
N ALA A 33 -5.42 -3.10 -0.21
CA ALA A 33 -6.42 -3.68 -1.08
C ALA A 33 -6.28 -5.20 -1.09
N LYS A 34 -7.31 -5.87 -1.60
CA LYS A 34 -7.36 -7.32 -1.68
C LYS A 34 -7.85 -7.78 -3.04
N LEU A 35 -7.52 -9.03 -3.38
CA LEU A 35 -8.15 -9.75 -4.49
C LEU A 35 -9.67 -9.59 -4.47
N GLY A 36 -10.24 -9.26 -5.64
CA GLY A 36 -11.66 -8.97 -5.83
C GLY A 36 -12.07 -7.52 -5.56
N ASP A 37 -11.18 -6.65 -5.06
CA ASP A 37 -11.47 -5.22 -4.95
C ASP A 37 -11.58 -4.58 -6.35
N THR A 38 -12.42 -3.55 -6.47
CA THR A 38 -12.55 -2.76 -7.72
C THR A 38 -11.42 -1.74 -7.83
N PRO A 39 -11.17 -1.16 -9.03
CA PRO A 39 -10.20 -0.08 -9.18
C PRO A 39 -10.38 1.06 -8.19
N GLU A 40 -11.62 1.45 -7.87
CA GLU A 40 -11.92 2.53 -6.92
C GLU A 40 -11.57 2.12 -5.48
N ALA A 41 -11.81 0.86 -5.11
CA ALA A 41 -11.42 0.35 -3.80
C ALA A 41 -9.90 0.28 -3.66
N VAL A 42 -9.20 -0.16 -4.70
CA VAL A 42 -7.74 -0.15 -4.77
C VAL A 42 -7.20 1.28 -4.68
N ALA A 43 -7.79 2.23 -5.40
CA ALA A 43 -7.40 3.63 -5.35
C ALA A 43 -7.62 4.28 -3.97
N ARG A 44 -8.67 3.88 -3.23
CA ARG A 44 -8.83 4.30 -1.83
C ARG A 44 -7.73 3.75 -0.91
N ALA A 45 -7.23 2.55 -1.18
CA ALA A 45 -6.20 1.91 -0.36
C ALA A 45 -4.78 2.41 -0.68
N TYR A 46 -4.49 2.70 -1.95
CA TYR A 46 -3.13 2.98 -2.43
C TYR A 46 -2.94 4.40 -3.00
N GLY A 47 -4.03 5.14 -3.21
CA GLY A 47 -4.01 6.41 -3.94
C GLY A 47 -4.12 6.21 -5.45
N GLN A 48 -3.80 7.26 -6.21
CA GLN A 48 -3.76 7.18 -7.67
C GLN A 48 -2.58 6.33 -8.14
N PRO A 49 -2.71 5.60 -9.26
CA PRO A 49 -1.59 4.86 -9.83
C PRO A 49 -0.47 5.81 -10.27
N VAL A 50 0.78 5.41 -10.05
CA VAL A 50 1.96 6.08 -10.62
C VAL A 50 2.14 5.70 -12.10
N ASP A 51 1.59 4.56 -12.50
CA ASP A 51 1.45 4.15 -13.90
C ASP A 51 0.11 3.45 -14.08
N ALA A 52 -0.78 4.07 -14.86
CA ALA A 52 -2.05 3.47 -15.24
C ALA A 52 -1.86 2.75 -16.58
N GLY A 53 -1.73 1.42 -16.53
CA GLY A 53 -1.56 0.63 -17.74
C GLY A 53 -2.79 0.68 -18.64
N LYS A 54 -2.57 0.36 -19.92
CA LYS A 54 -3.66 0.23 -20.89
C LYS A 54 -4.27 -1.17 -20.83
N PRO A 55 -5.59 -1.32 -21.02
CA PRO A 55 -6.20 -2.63 -21.17
C PRO A 55 -5.57 -3.40 -22.33
N ALA A 56 -5.17 -4.65 -22.08
CA ALA A 56 -4.64 -5.56 -23.08
C ALA A 56 -5.17 -6.97 -22.80
N LYS A 57 -5.83 -7.59 -23.80
CA LYS A 57 -6.41 -8.94 -23.68
C LYS A 57 -7.34 -9.12 -22.45
N GLY A 58 -8.14 -8.09 -22.14
CA GLY A 58 -9.05 -8.10 -20.99
C GLY A 58 -8.39 -7.85 -19.63
N LEU A 59 -7.07 -7.64 -19.58
CA LEU A 59 -6.33 -7.31 -18.37
C LEU A 59 -5.88 -5.86 -18.39
N THR A 60 -6.02 -5.15 -17.27
CA THR A 60 -5.39 -3.85 -17.05
C THR A 60 -4.42 -3.97 -15.90
N THR A 61 -3.17 -3.55 -16.07
CA THR A 61 -2.16 -3.61 -15.01
C THR A 61 -1.82 -2.19 -14.57
N ASN A 62 -2.12 -1.85 -13.33
CA ASN A 62 -1.77 -0.55 -12.76
C ASN A 62 -0.63 -0.72 -11.75
N ILE A 63 0.26 0.25 -11.70
CA ILE A 63 1.32 0.35 -10.70
C ILE A 63 0.98 1.50 -9.76
N TYR A 64 0.99 1.21 -8.47
CA TYR A 64 0.82 2.15 -7.38
C TYR A 64 2.10 2.19 -6.56
N GLN A 65 2.28 3.29 -5.83
CA GLN A 65 3.33 3.40 -4.84
C GLN A 65 2.73 3.83 -3.51
N ARG A 66 2.93 3.01 -2.48
CA ARG A 66 2.53 3.33 -1.10
C ARG A 66 3.76 3.32 -0.21
N GLY A 67 4.22 4.50 0.18
CA GLY A 67 5.46 4.67 0.92
C GLY A 67 6.65 4.09 0.13
N ARG A 68 7.32 3.08 0.70
CA ARG A 68 8.49 2.41 0.10
C ARG A 68 8.15 1.12 -0.68
N ILE A 69 6.89 0.92 -1.04
CA ILE A 69 6.39 -0.29 -1.71
C ILE A 69 5.82 0.08 -3.08
N HIS A 70 6.34 -0.57 -4.12
CA HIS A 70 5.67 -0.67 -5.43
C HIS A 70 4.63 -1.77 -5.36
N ILE A 71 3.44 -1.47 -5.84
CA ILE A 71 2.29 -2.37 -5.84
C ILE A 71 1.75 -2.43 -7.26
N LEU A 72 1.88 -3.58 -7.90
CA LEU A 72 1.26 -3.84 -9.19
C LEU A 72 -0.06 -4.56 -8.94
N VAL A 73 -1.15 -4.08 -9.55
CA VAL A 73 -2.46 -4.71 -9.47
C VAL A 73 -2.96 -4.99 -10.88
N GLN A 74 -3.31 -6.24 -11.13
CA GLN A 74 -3.95 -6.65 -12.38
C GLN A 74 -5.45 -6.74 -12.18
N PHE A 75 -6.19 -6.12 -13.07
CA PHE A 75 -7.63 -6.11 -13.10
C PHE A 75 -8.15 -6.90 -14.30
N SER A 76 -9.14 -7.75 -14.05
CA SER A 76 -9.96 -8.40 -15.08
C SER A 76 -11.43 -8.25 -14.69
N GLY A 77 -12.31 -7.93 -15.66
CA GLY A 77 -13.74 -7.73 -15.37
C GLY A 77 -14.03 -6.67 -14.28
N GLY A 78 -13.17 -5.65 -14.16
CA GLY A 78 -13.31 -4.60 -13.14
C GLY A 78 -12.94 -5.04 -11.71
N LYS A 79 -12.22 -6.15 -11.55
CA LYS A 79 -11.83 -6.72 -10.24
C LYS A 79 -10.35 -7.07 -10.21
N SER A 80 -9.70 -6.83 -9.07
CA SER A 80 -8.31 -7.26 -8.82
C SER A 80 -8.23 -8.79 -8.87
N VAL A 81 -7.40 -9.32 -9.76
CA VAL A 81 -7.15 -10.77 -9.93
C VAL A 81 -5.72 -11.17 -9.57
N ALA A 82 -4.80 -10.20 -9.53
CA ALA A 82 -3.45 -10.41 -9.03
C ALA A 82 -2.88 -9.12 -8.44
N GLU A 83 -2.07 -9.26 -7.40
CA GLU A 83 -1.30 -8.19 -6.80
C GLU A 83 0.16 -8.62 -6.64
N ALA A 84 1.11 -7.73 -6.92
CA ALA A 84 2.53 -7.96 -6.68
C ALA A 84 3.15 -6.79 -5.93
N TYR A 85 3.97 -7.11 -4.93
CA TYR A 85 4.57 -6.16 -4.00
C TYR A 85 6.09 -6.29 -4.07
N SER A 86 6.77 -5.16 -4.22
CA SER A 86 8.23 -5.09 -4.11
C SER A 86 8.63 -3.81 -3.42
N ARG A 87 9.81 -3.78 -2.79
CA ARG A 87 10.34 -2.52 -2.24
C ARG A 87 10.85 -1.63 -3.37
N VAL A 88 10.66 -0.32 -3.24
CA VAL A 88 11.18 0.68 -4.19
C VAL A 88 12.71 0.56 -4.32
N ASP A 89 13.40 0.39 -3.20
CA ASP A 89 14.86 0.26 -3.09
C ASP A 89 15.42 -1.11 -3.52
N GLY A 90 14.56 -2.03 -4.00
CA GLY A 90 14.96 -3.35 -4.49
C GLY A 90 15.39 -4.34 -3.42
N LYS A 91 15.40 -3.97 -2.14
CA LYS A 91 15.73 -4.89 -1.05
C LYS A 91 14.64 -5.96 -0.87
N PRO A 92 14.95 -7.10 -0.23
CA PRO A 92 13.96 -8.09 0.18
C PRO A 92 12.82 -7.48 1.01
N LEU A 93 11.61 -8.03 0.86
CA LEU A 93 10.52 -7.76 1.78
C LEU A 93 10.80 -8.46 3.11
N SER A 94 10.46 -7.79 4.21
CA SER A 94 10.46 -8.44 5.53
C SER A 94 9.27 -9.39 5.66
N ASP A 95 9.41 -10.41 6.51
CA ASP A 95 8.33 -11.36 6.81
C ASP A 95 7.06 -10.65 7.29
N ALA A 96 7.21 -9.62 8.14
CA ALA A 96 6.08 -8.81 8.61
C ALA A 96 5.35 -8.06 7.47
N GLN A 97 6.04 -7.71 6.38
CA GLN A 97 5.39 -7.15 5.19
C GLN A 97 4.63 -8.24 4.43
N MET A 98 5.26 -9.39 4.18
CA MET A 98 4.62 -10.51 3.49
C MET A 98 3.36 -11.00 4.22
N VAL A 99 3.42 -11.14 5.54
CA VAL A 99 2.26 -11.50 6.39
C VAL A 99 1.13 -10.48 6.28
N ARG A 100 1.43 -9.18 6.18
CA ARG A 100 0.39 -8.15 5.98
C ARG A 100 -0.30 -8.30 4.63
N PHE A 101 0.44 -8.59 3.57
CA PHE A 101 -0.13 -8.81 2.23
C PHE A 101 -0.98 -10.08 2.19
N LEU A 102 -0.52 -11.17 2.82
CA LEU A 102 -1.31 -12.39 2.97
C LEU A 102 -2.60 -12.14 3.75
N LYS A 103 -2.53 -11.41 4.87
CA LYS A 103 -3.72 -11.08 5.68
C LYS A 103 -4.74 -10.27 4.90
N ALA A 104 -4.29 -9.29 4.10
CA ALA A 104 -5.21 -8.51 3.26
C ALA A 104 -5.92 -9.39 2.22
N ASN A 105 -5.19 -10.31 1.59
CA ASN A 105 -5.71 -11.15 0.51
C ASN A 105 -6.36 -12.48 0.97
N ASN A 106 -6.58 -12.64 2.28
CA ASN A 106 -6.97 -13.94 2.83
C ASN A 106 -8.42 -14.34 2.54
N GLY A 107 -9.31 -13.40 2.15
CA GLY A 107 -10.72 -13.72 1.88
C GLY A 107 -11.43 -14.45 3.03
N GLY A 108 -11.01 -14.22 4.29
CA GLY A 108 -11.51 -14.94 5.46
C GLY A 108 -10.94 -16.35 5.67
N GLN A 109 -9.95 -16.76 4.87
CA GLN A 109 -9.31 -18.07 4.90
C GLN A 109 -7.88 -18.01 5.50
N PHE A 110 -7.34 -19.18 5.81
CA PHE A 110 -5.93 -19.35 6.15
C PHE A 110 -5.10 -19.59 4.89
N TRP A 111 -3.79 -19.43 5.04
CA TRP A 111 -2.79 -19.70 4.01
C TRP A 111 -1.95 -20.89 4.45
N ASP A 112 -1.89 -21.92 3.61
CA ASP A 112 -1.24 -23.19 3.90
C ASP A 112 0.02 -23.32 3.01
N PRO A 113 1.24 -23.34 3.58
CA PRO A 113 2.47 -23.56 2.82
C PRO A 113 2.45 -24.92 2.14
N GLN A 114 2.83 -24.96 0.86
CA GLN A 114 2.79 -26.21 0.09
C GLN A 114 4.13 -26.98 0.10
N GLY A 115 5.19 -26.38 0.66
CA GLY A 115 6.55 -26.93 0.56
C GLY A 115 7.13 -26.83 -0.87
N GLY A 116 8.35 -27.33 -1.05
CA GLY A 116 9.03 -27.33 -2.36
C GLY A 116 9.87 -26.07 -2.67
N PRO A 117 10.57 -26.06 -3.81
CA PRO A 117 11.63 -25.07 -4.10
C PRO A 117 11.09 -23.65 -4.36
N GLU A 118 9.81 -23.50 -4.65
CA GLU A 118 9.20 -22.23 -5.08
C GLU A 118 8.51 -21.44 -3.95
N ASN A 119 8.55 -21.93 -2.71
CA ASN A 119 7.92 -21.28 -1.54
C ASN A 119 6.46 -20.88 -1.79
N VAL A 120 5.69 -21.75 -2.46
CA VAL A 120 4.28 -21.50 -2.79
C VAL A 120 3.44 -21.61 -1.52
N VAL A 121 2.54 -20.66 -1.34
CA VAL A 121 1.53 -20.67 -0.28
C VAL A 121 0.16 -20.65 -0.92
N LEU A 122 -0.66 -21.68 -0.65
CA LEU A 122 -2.01 -21.79 -1.21
C LEU A 122 -3.01 -21.31 -0.16
N ARG A 123 -4.02 -20.57 -0.58
CA ARG A 123 -5.14 -20.23 0.29
C ARG A 123 -5.96 -21.49 0.55
N ARG A 124 -6.47 -21.68 1.76
CA ARG A 124 -7.14 -22.93 2.19
C ARG A 124 -8.32 -23.35 1.29
N ASP A 125 -9.04 -22.38 0.75
CA ASP A 125 -10.14 -22.61 -0.20
C ASP A 125 -9.67 -22.98 -1.62
N LYS A 126 -8.36 -23.01 -1.86
CA LYS A 126 -7.68 -23.28 -3.13
C LYS A 126 -8.05 -22.32 -4.25
N LYS A 127 -8.57 -21.13 -3.93
CA LYS A 127 -8.98 -20.10 -4.91
C LYS A 127 -7.93 -19.00 -5.11
N ALA A 128 -6.83 -19.04 -4.38
CA ALA A 128 -5.73 -18.11 -4.53
C ALA A 128 -4.41 -18.75 -4.12
N GLU A 129 -3.32 -18.29 -4.74
CA GLU A 129 -1.95 -18.65 -4.37
C GLU A 129 -1.11 -17.39 -4.18
N ALA A 130 -0.02 -17.54 -3.42
CA ALA A 130 1.02 -16.54 -3.28
C ALA A 130 2.41 -17.17 -3.45
N ARG A 131 3.36 -16.43 -4.02
CA ARG A 131 4.77 -16.83 -4.05
C ARG A 131 5.69 -15.65 -3.81
N TYR A 132 6.90 -15.98 -3.37
CA TYR A 132 7.99 -15.02 -3.24
C TYR A 132 9.13 -15.42 -4.18
N SER A 133 9.51 -14.53 -5.08
CA SER A 133 10.55 -14.79 -6.09
C SER A 133 11.30 -13.52 -6.49
N ILE A 134 12.36 -13.69 -7.27
CA ILE A 134 13.08 -12.57 -7.90
C ILE A 134 12.57 -12.43 -9.34
N LEU A 135 11.94 -11.30 -9.65
CA LEU A 135 11.44 -10.98 -10.98
C LEU A 135 12.18 -9.74 -11.51
N GLY A 136 12.84 -9.87 -12.66
CA GLY A 136 13.61 -8.76 -13.25
C GLY A 136 14.65 -8.16 -12.29
N GLY A 137 15.29 -9.00 -11.46
CA GLY A 137 16.25 -8.57 -10.43
C GLY A 137 15.65 -7.97 -9.16
N ARG A 138 14.32 -7.99 -8.98
CA ARG A 138 13.63 -7.46 -7.80
C ARG A 138 12.94 -8.55 -7.00
N TYR A 139 13.16 -8.55 -5.69
CA TYR A 139 12.39 -9.37 -4.76
C TYR A 139 10.93 -8.96 -4.79
N THR A 140 10.08 -9.91 -5.19
CA THR A 140 8.67 -9.68 -5.45
C THR A 140 7.84 -10.74 -4.75
N PHE A 141 6.90 -10.28 -3.93
CA PHE A 141 5.85 -11.12 -3.36
C PHE A 141 4.60 -10.92 -4.19
N TRP A 142 4.04 -11.97 -4.78
CA TRP A 142 2.85 -11.84 -5.60
C TRP A 142 1.76 -12.80 -5.12
N VAL A 143 0.51 -12.37 -5.29
CA VAL A 143 -0.71 -13.10 -4.91
C VAL A 143 -1.65 -13.06 -6.10
N ARG A 144 -2.30 -14.16 -6.45
CA ARG A 144 -3.32 -14.19 -7.50
C ARG A 144 -4.51 -15.08 -7.15
N SER A 145 -5.65 -14.80 -7.77
CA SER A 145 -6.76 -15.75 -7.85
C SER A 145 -6.43 -16.90 -8.81
N LEU A 146 -6.97 -18.09 -8.51
CA LEU A 146 -6.89 -19.30 -9.35
C LEU A 146 -8.20 -19.54 -10.08
#